data_AF-A0A9E2E7M8-F1
#
_entry.id   AF-A0A9E2E7M8-F1
#
_cell.length_a   1.000
_cell.length_b   1.000
_cell.length_c   1.000
_cell.angle_alpha   90.00
_cell.angle_beta   90.00
_cell.angle_gamma   90.00
#
_symmetry.space_group_name_H-M   'P 1'
#
loop_
_entity.id
_entity.type
_entity.pdbx_description
1 polymer ?
#
loop_
_entity_poly.entity_id
_entity_poly.type
_entity_poly.pdbx_seq_one_letter_code
_entity_poly.pdbx_strand_id
1 'polypeptide(L)'
;MKNWIIAMLSLSLLLSGCARVNKRNENPPAEQSAISVPVAESVEEIQPEPAAPDFASMSFVEKNSLYMQLLNENMDAGLDTFAAEDAYQRSLEASLSSDNEKADRALEEAILILMNQ
;
A
#
# COMPACT_ATOMS: atom_id res chain seq x y z
N MET A 1 -38.93 -19.50 -6.30
CA MET A 1 -37.96 -19.79 -7.40
C MET A 1 -36.83 -18.76 -7.44
N LYS A 2 -36.22 -18.40 -6.31
CA LYS A 2 -35.19 -17.33 -6.25
C LYS A 2 -33.88 -17.77 -5.58
N ASN A 3 -33.90 -18.94 -4.91
CA ASN A 3 -32.75 -19.46 -4.16
C ASN A 3 -31.81 -20.34 -5.00
N TRP A 4 -32.18 -20.70 -6.24
CA TRP A 4 -31.36 -21.56 -7.11
C TRP A 4 -30.23 -20.80 -7.82
N ILE A 5 -30.36 -19.48 -7.99
CA ILE A 5 -29.36 -18.64 -8.66
C ILE A 5 -28.08 -18.51 -7.80
N ILE A 6 -28.23 -18.48 -6.48
CA ILE A 6 -27.11 -18.37 -5.52
C ILE A 6 -26.24 -19.64 -5.52
N ALA A 7 -26.87 -20.81 -5.68
CA ALA A 7 -26.15 -22.09 -5.77
C ALA A 7 -25.31 -22.21 -7.06
N MET A 8 -25.73 -21.59 -8.16
CA MET A 8 -25.00 -21.62 -9.44
C MET A 8 -23.83 -20.63 -9.50
N LEU A 9 -23.94 -19.48 -8.81
CA LEU A 9 -22.86 -18.49 -8.77
C LEU A 9 -21.67 -18.94 -7.92
N SER A 10 -21.91 -19.66 -6.83
CA SER A 10 -20.85 -20.16 -5.94
C SER A 10 -20.03 -21.29 -6.55
N LEU A 11 -20.61 -22.08 -7.48
CA LEU A 11 -19.88 -23.14 -8.19
C LEU A 11 -18.91 -22.59 -9.24
N SER A 12 -19.14 -21.37 -9.74
CA SER A 12 -18.33 -20.76 -10.81
C SER A 12 -17.01 -20.14 -10.32
N LEU A 13 -16.89 -19.80 -9.03
CA LEU A 13 -15.70 -19.14 -8.48
C LEU A 13 -14.59 -20.10 -8.02
N LEU A 14 -14.87 -21.40 -7.94
CA LEU A 14 -13.90 -22.42 -7.49
C LEU A 14 -12.95 -22.94 -8.59
N LEU A 15 -13.12 -22.51 -9.85
CA LEU A 15 -12.34 -23.03 -10.99
C LEU A 15 -11.34 -22.04 -11.62
N SER A 16 -11.21 -20.82 -11.11
CA SER A 16 -10.26 -19.85 -11.68
C SER A 16 -8.89 -19.89 -10.99
N GLY A 17 -8.04 -20.79 -11.50
CA GLY A 17 -6.68 -20.40 -11.86
C GLY A 17 -5.58 -20.53 -10.82
N CYS A 18 -5.17 -21.77 -10.52
CA CYS A 18 -3.79 -22.03 -10.10
C CYS A 18 -2.83 -21.74 -11.28
N ALA A 19 -2.08 -20.63 -11.23
CA ALA A 19 -0.95 -20.38 -12.12
C ALA A 19 0.38 -20.51 -11.35
N ARG A 20 0.95 -21.70 -11.52
CA ARG A 20 2.26 -22.20 -11.12
C ARG A 20 3.39 -21.28 -11.65
N VAL A 21 4.15 -20.60 -10.78
CA VAL A 21 5.45 -20.02 -11.16
C VAL A 21 6.58 -20.90 -10.65
N ASN A 22 7.42 -21.29 -11.61
CA ASN A 22 8.47 -22.26 -11.46
C ASN A 22 9.59 -21.81 -10.52
N LYS A 23 10.07 -22.84 -9.84
CA LYS A 23 11.19 -22.91 -8.91
C LYS A 23 12.53 -22.60 -9.59
N ARG A 24 13.17 -21.52 -9.15
CA ARG A 24 14.60 -21.38 -8.73
C ARG A 24 15.55 -22.52 -9.15
N ASN A 25 16.55 -22.21 -9.98
CA ASN A 25 17.93 -22.72 -9.86
C ASN A 25 18.86 -22.09 -10.92
N GLU A 26 19.64 -21.08 -10.54
CA GLU A 26 20.95 -20.87 -11.16
C GLU A 26 21.99 -21.05 -10.05
N ASN A 27 22.82 -22.07 -10.21
CA ASN A 27 23.98 -22.35 -9.36
C ASN A 27 25.21 -21.61 -9.93
N PRO A 28 26.15 -21.15 -9.09
CA PRO A 28 27.39 -20.45 -9.47
C PRO A 28 28.51 -21.50 -9.78
N PRO A 29 29.83 -21.20 -9.91
CA PRO A 29 30.57 -19.93 -9.73
C PRO A 29 31.67 -19.61 -10.77
N ALA A 30 32.25 -18.42 -10.59
CA ALA A 30 33.65 -18.01 -10.82
C ALA A 30 34.26 -18.13 -12.22
N GLU A 31 34.74 -17.00 -12.78
CA GLU A 31 36.16 -16.64 -12.70
C GLU A 31 36.48 -15.35 -13.49
N GLN A 32 37.54 -14.69 -13.00
CA GLN A 32 38.53 -13.91 -13.75
C GLN A 32 38.35 -12.40 -14.01
N SER A 33 39.36 -11.72 -13.44
CA SER A 33 40.20 -10.69 -14.04
C SER A 33 39.81 -9.23 -13.83
N ALA A 34 40.60 -8.64 -12.92
CA ALA A 34 40.90 -7.23 -12.84
C ALA A 34 41.29 -6.66 -14.21
N ILE A 35 40.70 -5.52 -14.58
CA ILE A 35 41.36 -4.41 -15.28
C ILE A 35 40.57 -3.13 -14.91
N SER A 36 41.33 -2.17 -14.41
CA SER A 36 40.92 -0.82 -14.03
C SER A 36 40.53 0.01 -15.26
N VAL A 37 39.39 0.67 -15.18
CA VAL A 37 39.00 1.80 -16.04
C VAL A 37 38.23 2.77 -15.13
N PRO A 38 38.52 4.09 -15.14
CA PRO A 38 37.76 5.04 -14.34
C PRO A 38 36.40 5.23 -15.01
N VAL A 39 35.42 4.42 -14.59
CA VAL A 39 34.03 4.60 -15.00
C VAL A 39 33.49 5.75 -14.18
N ALA A 40 32.98 6.74 -14.92
CA ALA A 40 32.33 7.94 -14.44
C ALA A 40 31.51 7.68 -13.17
N GLU A 41 31.60 8.62 -12.22
CA GLU A 41 30.56 8.88 -11.22
C GLU A 41 29.21 8.89 -11.96
N SER A 42 28.58 7.73 -12.02
CA SER A 42 27.15 7.62 -12.16
C SER A 42 26.65 8.28 -10.89
N VAL A 43 26.28 9.55 -11.02
CA VAL A 43 25.34 10.19 -10.10
C VAL A 43 24.14 9.27 -10.11
N GLU A 44 24.13 8.35 -9.14
CA GLU A 44 22.97 7.60 -8.75
C GLU A 44 21.99 8.69 -8.33
N GLU A 45 21.16 9.10 -9.28
CA GLU A 45 20.00 9.93 -9.05
C GLU A 45 19.13 9.07 -8.14
N ILE A 46 19.42 9.16 -6.84
CA ILE A 46 18.59 8.69 -5.76
C ILE A 46 17.29 9.43 -6.00
N GLN A 47 16.36 8.81 -6.72
CA GLN A 47 15.00 9.28 -6.76
C GLN A 47 14.60 9.46 -5.30
N PRO A 48 14.27 10.68 -4.86
CA PRO A 48 13.81 10.84 -3.50
C PRO A 48 12.56 9.98 -3.38
N GLU A 49 12.62 8.90 -2.60
CA GLU A 49 11.42 8.28 -2.07
C GLU A 49 10.54 9.42 -1.55
N PRO A 50 9.23 9.43 -1.86
CA PRO A 50 8.34 10.45 -1.32
C PRO A 50 8.54 10.44 0.19
N ALA A 51 9.04 11.55 0.73
CA ALA A 51 9.35 11.64 2.14
C ALA A 51 8.08 11.29 2.91
N ALA A 52 8.10 10.17 3.64
CA ALA A 52 6.98 9.78 4.46
C ALA A 52 6.64 10.96 5.39
N PRO A 53 5.36 11.33 5.54
CA PRO A 53 4.99 12.45 6.40
C PRO A 53 5.54 12.22 7.79
N ASP A 54 6.08 13.29 8.40
CA ASP A 54 6.45 13.24 9.81
C ASP A 54 5.18 13.30 10.67
N PHE A 55 4.54 12.14 10.83
CA PHE A 55 3.33 12.01 11.64
C PHE A 55 3.56 12.26 13.13
N ALA A 56 4.79 12.08 13.62
CA ALA A 56 5.12 12.29 15.03
C ALA A 56 5.00 13.77 15.44
N SER A 57 5.22 14.68 14.48
CA SER A 57 5.07 16.13 14.68
C SER A 57 3.64 16.64 14.42
N MET A 58 2.74 15.80 13.91
CA MET A 58 1.36 16.18 13.58
C MET A 58 0.39 15.75 14.68
N SER A 59 -0.55 16.62 15.01
CA SER A 59 -1.74 16.26 15.78
C SER A 59 -2.70 15.40 14.98
N PHE A 60 -3.58 14.67 15.67
CA PHE A 60 -4.64 13.87 15.05
C PHE A 60 -5.51 14.69 14.07
N VAL A 61 -5.80 15.95 14.40
CA VAL A 61 -6.62 16.84 13.56
C VAL A 61 -5.89 17.22 12.26
N GLU A 62 -4.58 17.46 12.35
CA GLU A 62 -3.74 17.72 11.18
C GLU A 62 -3.65 16.50 10.27
N LYS A 63 -3.45 15.31 10.85
CA LYS A 63 -3.51 14.04 10.12
C LYS A 63 -4.86 13.85 9.44
N ASN A 64 -5.96 14.14 10.13
CA ASN A 64 -7.30 14.01 9.57
C ASN A 64 -7.54 14.98 8.40
N SER A 65 -6.99 16.19 8.50
CA SER A 65 -7.07 17.18 7.41
C SER A 65 -6.27 16.71 6.18
N LEU A 66 -5.07 16.15 6.39
CA LEU A 66 -4.25 15.55 5.33
C LEU A 66 -4.95 14.36 4.68
N TYR A 67 -5.56 13.47 5.47
CA TYR A 67 -6.36 12.35 4.96
C TYR A 67 -7.47 12.83 4.02
N MET A 68 -8.27 13.82 4.44
CA MET A 68 -9.37 14.33 3.61
C MET A 68 -8.88 14.99 2.32
N GLN A 69 -7.75 15.68 2.37
CA GLN A 69 -7.13 16.25 1.18
C GLN A 69 -6.72 15.14 0.19
N LEU A 70 -5.92 14.17 0.66
CA LEU A 70 -5.43 13.08 -0.18
C LEU A 70 -6.56 12.20 -0.72
N LEU A 71 -7.62 11.98 0.07
CA LEU A 71 -8.78 11.23 -0.34
C LEU A 71 -9.45 11.89 -1.55
N ASN A 72 -9.69 13.21 -1.47
CA ASN A 72 -10.27 13.96 -2.59
C ASN A 72 -9.35 13.92 -3.82
N GLU A 73 -8.04 14.12 -3.65
CA GLU A 73 -7.06 14.05 -4.74
C GLU A 73 -7.07 12.68 -5.44
N ASN A 74 -7.12 11.58 -4.67
CA ASN A 74 -7.18 10.22 -5.19
C ASN A 74 -8.53 9.94 -5.89
N MET A 75 -9.64 10.39 -5.32
CA MET A 75 -10.97 10.25 -5.93
C MET A 75 -11.06 11.03 -7.26
N ASP A 76 -10.53 12.25 -7.32
CA ASP A 76 -10.48 13.06 -8.53
C ASP A 76 -9.56 12.43 -9.60
N ALA A 77 -8.50 11.74 -9.17
CA ALA A 77 -7.62 10.95 -10.03
C ALA A 77 -8.25 9.60 -10.47
N GLY A 78 -9.39 9.21 -9.90
CA GLY A 78 -10.05 7.94 -10.17
C GLY A 78 -9.31 6.72 -9.61
N LEU A 79 -8.46 6.92 -8.59
CA LEU A 79 -7.77 5.85 -7.88
C LEU A 79 -8.71 5.16 -6.90
N ASP A 80 -8.46 3.88 -6.61
CA ASP A 80 -9.25 3.13 -5.62
C ASP A 80 -8.91 3.63 -4.21
N THR A 81 -9.90 4.02 -3.42
CA THR A 81 -9.69 4.54 -2.06
C THR A 81 -10.16 3.58 -0.97
N PHE A 82 -10.69 2.41 -1.35
CA PHE A 82 -11.41 1.53 -0.42
C PHE A 82 -10.57 1.10 0.79
N ALA A 83 -9.30 0.74 0.56
CA ALA A 83 -8.40 0.33 1.63
C ALA A 83 -8.09 1.47 2.62
N ALA A 84 -7.96 2.69 2.12
CA ALA A 84 -7.73 3.86 2.96
C ALA A 84 -8.98 4.21 3.78
N GLU A 85 -10.17 4.14 3.16
CA GLU A 85 -11.44 4.39 3.84
C GLU A 85 -11.73 3.36 4.94
N ASP A 86 -11.39 2.08 4.74
CA ASP A 86 -11.46 1.06 5.79
C ASP A 86 -10.53 1.36 6.97
N ALA A 87 -9.28 1.73 6.69
CA ALA A 87 -8.33 2.14 7.73
C ALA A 87 -8.81 3.38 8.50
N TYR A 88 -9.39 4.35 7.80
CA TYR A 88 -10.01 5.53 8.41
C TYR A 88 -11.21 5.17 9.30
N GLN A 89 -12.07 4.26 8.84
CA GLN A 89 -13.19 3.74 9.63
C GLN A 89 -12.69 3.09 10.94
N ARG A 90 -11.62 2.29 10.88
CA ARG A 90 -10.97 1.71 12.08
C ARG A 90 -10.44 2.78 13.02
N SER A 91 -9.93 3.90 12.50
CA SER A 91 -9.52 5.06 13.31
C SER A 91 -10.69 5.65 14.09
N LEU A 92 -11.82 5.87 13.42
CA LEU A 92 -13.03 6.41 14.05
C LEU A 92 -13.57 5.47 15.13
N GLU A 93 -13.63 4.17 14.87
CA GLU A 93 -14.07 3.17 15.85
C GLU A 93 -13.18 3.13 17.10
N ALA A 94 -11.87 3.22 16.92
CA ALA A 94 -10.92 3.32 18.02
C ALA A 94 -11.09 4.63 18.81
N SER A 95 -11.29 5.75 18.12
CA SER A 95 -11.55 7.06 18.76
C SER A 95 -12.83 7.03 19.60
N LEU A 96 -13.92 6.44 19.07
CA LEU A 96 -15.17 6.26 19.79
C LEU A 96 -15.03 5.34 21.01
N SER A 97 -14.08 4.40 20.97
CA SER A 97 -13.73 3.52 22.08
C SER A 97 -12.73 4.15 23.05
N SER A 98 -12.37 5.43 22.88
CA SER A 98 -11.34 6.15 23.64
C SER A 98 -9.93 5.56 23.54
N ASP A 99 -9.65 4.75 22.53
CA ASP A 99 -8.33 4.21 22.23
C ASP A 99 -7.60 5.15 21.25
N ASN A 100 -7.04 6.23 21.79
CA ASN A 100 -6.45 7.31 21.00
C ASN A 100 -5.18 6.87 20.24
N GLU A 101 -4.38 5.95 20.81
CA GLU A 101 -3.18 5.45 20.14
C GLU A 101 -3.52 4.59 18.92
N LYS A 102 -4.54 3.73 19.06
CA LYS A 102 -5.01 2.92 17.94
C LYS A 102 -5.73 3.77 16.89
N ALA A 103 -6.49 4.78 17.33
CA ALA A 103 -7.11 5.74 16.41
C ALA A 103 -6.06 6.47 15.57
N ASP A 104 -5.04 7.00 16.22
CA ASP A 104 -3.95 7.74 15.56
C ASP A 104 -3.18 6.86 14.57
N ARG A 105 -2.79 5.65 14.98
CA ARG A 105 -2.10 4.69 14.09
C ARG A 105 -2.92 4.28 12.87
N ALA A 106 -4.21 4.02 13.06
CA ALA A 106 -5.10 3.65 11.96
C ALA A 106 -5.31 4.82 10.97
N LEU A 107 -5.28 6.06 11.46
CA LEU A 107 -5.32 7.25 10.62
C LEU A 107 -4.03 7.42 9.81
N GLU A 108 -2.86 7.20 10.43
CA GLU A 108 -1.58 7.17 9.71
C GLU A 108 -1.57 6.10 8.61
N GLU A 109 -2.09 4.90 8.91
CA GLU A 109 -2.23 3.82 7.92
C GLU A 109 -3.10 4.27 6.74
N ALA A 110 -4.25 4.90 6.99
CA ALA A 110 -5.12 5.41 5.94
C ALA A 110 -4.41 6.43 5.03
N ILE A 111 -3.64 7.36 5.63
CA ILE A 111 -2.87 8.36 4.88
C ILE A 111 -1.78 7.69 4.05
N LEU A 112 -1.03 6.76 4.63
CA LEU A 112 0.02 6.03 3.92
C LEU A 112 -0.52 5.21 2.76
N ILE A 113 -1.72 4.63 2.87
CA ILE A 113 -2.37 3.95 1.74
C ILE A 113 -2.59 4.95 0.61
N LEU A 114 -3.21 6.11 0.89
CA LEU A 114 -3.50 7.13 -0.13
C LEU A 114 -2.25 7.75 -0.78
N MET A 115 -1.12 7.79 -0.07
CA MET A 115 0.14 8.31 -0.62
C MET A 115 0.87 7.32 -1.53
N ASN A 116 0.52 6.03 -1.45
CA ASN A 116 1.20 4.96 -2.17
C ASN A 116 0.34 4.37 -3.32
N GLN A 117 -0.74 5.05 -3.72
CA GLN A 117 -1.62 4.65 -4.83
C GLN A 117 -1.06 5.02 -6.22
#